data_AF-A0A833A4Q9-F1
#
_entry.id   AF-A0A833A4Q9-F1
#
_cell.length_a   1.000
_cell.length_b   1.000
_cell.length_c   1.000
_cell.angle_alpha   90.00
_cell.angle_beta   90.00
_cell.angle_gamma   90.00
#
_symmetry.space_group_name_H-M   'P 1'
#
loop_
_entity.id
_entity.type
_entity.pdbx_description
1 polymer ?
#
loop_
_entity_poly.entity_id
_entity_poly.type
_entity_poly.pdbx_seq_one_letter_code
_entity_poly.pdbx_strand_id
1 'polypeptide(L)'
;MKDQKLLEAAAPRILAEMLKSIMKALSPDPKKLLESTIPVKIPVQLPTIPLEQFVDRFVDTLLSGVEPKKALEAIESVKRVLEEYGLVTSTSEEKD
;
A
#
# COMPACT_ATOMS: atom_id res chain seq x y z
N MET A 1 -12.03 -18.73 13.59
CA MET A 1 -11.05 -19.34 12.65
C MET A 1 -11.41 -19.19 11.17
N LYS A 2 -12.68 -19.08 10.76
CA LYS A 2 -13.05 -18.85 9.35
C LYS A 2 -12.72 -17.43 8.88
N ASP A 3 -12.96 -16.43 9.71
CA ASP A 3 -12.77 -15.01 9.38
C ASP A 3 -11.30 -14.63 9.19
N GLN A 4 -10.43 -15.21 10.01
CA GLN A 4 -8.99 -14.97 9.94
C GLN A 4 -8.39 -15.49 8.62
N LYS A 5 -8.84 -16.66 8.13
CA LYS A 5 -8.41 -17.20 6.84
C LYS A 5 -8.92 -16.38 5.65
N LEU A 6 -10.13 -15.83 5.75
CA LEU A 6 -10.69 -14.93 4.73
C LEU A 6 -9.91 -13.62 4.69
N LEU A 7 -9.57 -13.08 5.85
CA LEU A 7 -8.78 -11.86 5.99
C LEU A 7 -7.35 -12.07 5.48
N GLU A 8 -6.70 -13.19 5.81
CA GLU A 8 -5.38 -13.57 5.26
C GLU A 8 -5.43 -13.63 3.74
N ALA A 9 -6.42 -14.31 3.16
CA ALA A 9 -6.56 -14.41 1.70
C ALA A 9 -6.80 -13.04 1.03
N ALA A 10 -7.46 -12.12 1.73
CA ALA A 10 -7.74 -10.76 1.22
C ALA A 10 -6.63 -9.75 1.53
N ALA A 11 -5.70 -10.04 2.45
CA ALA A 11 -4.73 -9.09 2.98
C ALA A 11 -3.85 -8.43 1.91
N PRO A 12 -3.28 -9.16 0.93
CA PRO A 12 -2.51 -8.52 -0.13
C PRO A 12 -3.32 -7.49 -0.92
N ARG A 13 -4.61 -7.78 -1.17
CA ARG A 13 -5.51 -6.89 -1.88
C ARG A 13 -5.88 -5.66 -1.04
N ILE A 14 -6.17 -5.84 0.24
CA ILE A 14 -6.49 -4.72 1.15
C ILE A 14 -5.28 -3.79 1.26
N LEU A 15 -4.08 -4.35 1.43
CA LEU A 15 -2.83 -3.58 1.46
C LEU A 15 -2.63 -2.78 0.17
N ALA A 16 -2.91 -3.39 -0.99
CA ALA A 16 -2.83 -2.71 -2.29
C ALA A 16 -3.75 -1.48 -2.35
N GLU A 17 -5.01 -1.63 -1.95
CA GLU A 17 -5.99 -0.53 -1.97
C GLU A 17 -5.61 0.60 -1.00
N MET A 18 -5.09 0.26 0.18
CA MET A 18 -4.58 1.25 1.14
C MET A 18 -3.41 2.05 0.55
N LEU A 19 -2.41 1.36 0.00
CA LEU A 19 -1.24 2.01 -0.61
C LEU A 19 -1.64 2.88 -1.80
N LYS A 20 -2.55 2.40 -2.67
CA LYS A 20 -3.08 3.19 -3.79
C LYS A 20 -3.76 4.47 -3.31
N SER A 21 -4.59 4.38 -2.29
CA SER A 21 -5.29 5.55 -1.72
C SER A 21 -4.31 6.58 -1.13
N ILE A 22 -3.31 6.11 -0.37
CA ILE A 22 -2.25 6.96 0.19
C ILE A 22 -1.46 7.63 -0.92
N MET A 23 -1.00 6.87 -1.92
CA MET A 23 -0.23 7.42 -3.04
C MET A 23 -1.04 8.42 -3.86
N LYS A 24 -2.34 8.17 -4.12
CA LYS A 24 -3.20 9.14 -4.81
C LYS A 24 -3.34 10.44 -4.00
N ALA A 25 -3.55 10.34 -2.69
CA ALA A 25 -3.66 11.50 -1.81
C ALA A 25 -2.35 12.32 -1.75
N LEU A 26 -1.20 11.65 -1.72
CA LEU A 26 0.11 12.31 -1.69
C LEU A 26 0.54 12.86 -3.05
N SER A 27 -0.07 12.39 -4.15
CA SER A 27 0.28 12.77 -5.53
C SER A 27 1.80 12.82 -5.78
N PRO A 28 2.56 11.74 -5.45
CA PRO A 28 4.01 11.78 -5.50
C PRO A 28 4.51 11.91 -6.93
N ASP A 29 5.66 12.58 -7.08
CA ASP A 29 6.40 12.61 -8.34
C ASP A 29 6.89 11.18 -8.67
N PRO A 30 6.42 10.57 -9.78
CA PRO A 30 6.77 9.19 -10.13
C PRO A 30 8.27 8.95 -10.28
N LYS A 31 9.01 9.96 -10.78
CA LYS A 31 10.45 9.86 -10.99
C LYS A 31 11.19 9.80 -9.66
N LYS A 32 10.87 10.71 -8.73
CA LYS A 32 11.48 10.72 -7.39
C LYS A 32 11.23 9.41 -6.65
N LEU A 33 10.02 8.87 -6.79
CA LEU A 33 9.63 7.64 -6.10
C LEU A 33 10.43 6.44 -6.62
N LEU A 34 10.59 6.33 -7.94
CA LEU A 34 11.43 5.29 -8.53
C LEU A 34 12.92 5.48 -8.17
N GLU A 35 13.45 6.71 -8.20
CA GLU A 35 14.85 7.00 -7.82
C GLU A 35 15.15 6.62 -6.36
N SER A 36 14.17 6.75 -5.46
CA SER A 36 14.31 6.34 -4.05
C SER A 36 14.26 4.82 -3.85
N THR A 37 13.69 4.09 -4.80
CA THR A 37 13.41 2.64 -4.67
C THR A 37 14.40 1.79 -5.46
N ILE A 38 14.88 2.29 -6.60
CA ILE A 38 15.74 1.57 -7.54
C ILE A 38 17.14 2.18 -7.48
N PRO A 39 18.18 1.45 -7.04
CA PRO A 39 19.57 1.94 -6.98
C PRO A 39 20.23 1.94 -8.38
N VAL A 40 19.52 2.40 -9.40
CA VAL A 40 19.98 2.43 -10.79
C VAL A 40 19.54 3.75 -11.42
N LYS A 41 20.40 4.35 -12.26
CA LYS A 41 20.09 5.60 -12.95
C LYS A 41 18.88 5.41 -13.87
N ILE A 42 17.78 6.04 -13.53
CA ILE A 42 16.54 6.00 -14.32
C ILE A 42 16.74 6.88 -15.56
N PRO A 43 16.36 6.40 -16.76
CA PRO A 43 16.45 7.20 -17.97
C PRO A 43 15.68 8.52 -17.81
N VAL A 44 16.25 9.59 -18.34
CA VAL A 44 15.78 10.98 -18.14
C VAL A 44 14.34 11.20 -18.60
N GLN A 45 13.86 10.39 -19.55
CA GLN A 45 12.47 10.39 -20.01
C GLN A 45 11.76 9.12 -19.58
N LEU A 46 10.87 9.26 -18.60
CA LEU A 46 9.86 8.26 -18.30
C LEU A 46 8.70 8.41 -19.31
N PRO A 47 8.08 7.29 -19.75
CA PRO A 47 6.87 7.36 -20.55
C PRO A 47 5.80 8.14 -19.79
N THR A 48 5.14 9.07 -20.47
CA THR A 48 4.05 9.88 -19.91
C THR A 48 2.80 9.01 -19.78
N ILE A 49 2.68 8.31 -18.64
CA ILE A 49 1.47 7.58 -18.28
C ILE A 49 0.66 8.40 -17.26
N PRO A 50 -0.68 8.27 -17.23
CA PRO A 50 -1.50 8.89 -16.20
C PRO A 50 -1.02 8.48 -14.81
N LEU A 51 -1.02 9.41 -13.85
CA LEU A 51 -0.58 9.15 -12.47
C LEU A 51 -1.32 7.96 -11.86
N GLU A 52 -2.62 7.82 -12.12
CA GLU A 52 -3.41 6.68 -11.63
C GLU A 52 -2.90 5.35 -12.17
N GLN A 53 -2.58 5.27 -13.46
CA GLN A 53 -2.00 4.06 -14.04
C GLN A 53 -0.60 3.77 -13.49
N PHE A 54 0.19 4.81 -13.19
CA PHE A 54 1.48 4.63 -12.52
C PHE A 54 1.30 4.05 -11.13
N VAL A 55 0.43 4.64 -10.30
CA VAL A 55 0.17 4.21 -8.92
C VAL A 55 -0.33 2.76 -8.91
N ASP A 56 -1.26 2.40 -9.78
CA ASP A 56 -1.78 1.03 -9.86
C ASP A 56 -0.66 0.04 -10.20
N ARG A 57 0.11 0.29 -11.25
CA ARG A 57 1.20 -0.60 -11.66
C ARG A 57 2.31 -0.66 -10.63
N PHE A 58 2.65 0.46 -9.99
CA PHE A 58 3.70 0.52 -8.99
C PHE A 58 3.32 -0.30 -7.75
N VAL A 59 2.10 -0.12 -7.23
CA VAL A 59 1.63 -0.87 -6.05
C VAL A 59 1.48 -2.36 -6.38
N ASP A 60 0.91 -2.70 -7.53
CA ASP A 60 0.76 -4.10 -7.94
C ASP A 60 2.14 -4.79 -8.11
N THR A 61 3.13 -4.07 -8.66
CA THR A 61 4.52 -4.58 -8.77
C THR A 61 5.16 -4.76 -7.41
N LEU A 62 4.98 -3.79 -6.51
CA LEU A 62 5.56 -3.82 -5.15
C LEU A 62 4.99 -4.97 -4.32
N LEU A 63 3.73 -5.34 -4.55
CA LEU A 63 3.04 -6.41 -3.83
C LEU A 63 3.05 -7.76 -4.57
N SER A 64 3.61 -7.82 -5.78
CA SER A 64 3.71 -9.05 -6.56
C SER A 64 4.56 -10.09 -5.82
N GLY A 65 3.92 -11.18 -5.40
CA GLY A 65 4.59 -12.26 -4.66
C GLY A 65 4.69 -12.05 -3.14
N VAL A 66 4.01 -11.05 -2.58
CA VAL A 66 3.92 -10.87 -1.12
C VAL A 66 3.02 -11.95 -0.52
N GLU A 67 3.56 -12.66 0.47
CA GLU A 67 2.81 -13.67 1.22
C GLU A 67 1.68 -13.02 2.05
N PRO A 68 0.49 -13.64 2.13
CA PRO A 68 -0.65 -13.17 2.92
C PRO A 68 -0.30 -12.69 4.34
N LYS A 69 0.52 -13.46 5.06
CA LYS A 69 0.93 -13.14 6.43
C LYS A 69 1.74 -11.85 6.52
N LYS A 70 2.69 -11.64 5.59
CA LYS A 70 3.49 -10.41 5.54
C LYS A 70 2.65 -9.21 5.17
N ALA A 71 1.66 -9.40 4.29
CA ALA A 71 0.71 -8.33 3.97
C ALA A 71 -0.11 -7.91 5.20
N LEU A 72 -0.56 -8.86 6.03
CA LEU A 72 -1.22 -8.55 7.30
C LEU A 72 -0.33 -7.78 8.26
N GLU A 73 0.91 -8.24 8.47
CA GLU A 73 1.87 -7.55 9.33
C GLU A 73 2.11 -6.10 8.86
N ALA A 74 2.17 -5.88 7.54
CA ALA A 74 2.29 -4.55 6.96
C ALA A 74 1.02 -3.70 7.17
N ILE A 75 -0.18 -4.27 6.99
CA ILE A 75 -1.46 -3.58 7.26
C ILE A 75 -1.53 -3.14 8.72
N GLU A 76 -1.18 -4.02 9.66
CA GLU A 76 -1.15 -3.70 11.09
C GLU A 76 -0.13 -2.60 11.40
N SER A 77 1.04 -2.64 10.78
CA SER A 77 2.07 -1.61 10.92
C SER A 77 1.58 -0.24 10.41
N VAL A 78 0.97 -0.19 9.22
CA VAL A 78 0.41 1.05 8.67
C VAL A 78 -0.71 1.57 9.57
N LYS A 79 -1.62 0.70 10.04
CA LYS A 79 -2.69 1.08 10.97
C LYS A 79 -2.12 1.72 12.24
N ARG A 80 -1.11 1.11 12.86
CA ARG A 80 -0.48 1.65 14.07
C ARG A 80 0.12 3.03 13.84
N VAL A 81 0.81 3.24 12.73
CA VAL A 81 1.36 4.56 12.38
C VAL A 81 0.22 5.57 12.25
N LEU A 82 -0.86 5.24 11.54
CA LEU A 82 -2.01 6.15 11.40
C LEU A 82 -2.68 6.49 12.74
N GLU A 83 -2.73 5.54 13.68
CA GLU A 83 -3.22 5.76 15.05
C GLU A 83 -2.29 6.68 15.84
N GLU A 84 -0.97 6.51 15.74
CA GLU A 84 0.02 7.37 16.40
C GLU A 84 -0.11 8.83 15.95
N TYR A 85 -0.45 9.07 14.69
CA TYR A 85 -0.71 10.42 14.15
C TYR A 85 -2.16 10.90 14.39
N GLY A 86 -3.02 10.13 15.06
CA GLY A 86 -4.41 10.48 15.34
C GLY A 86 -5.30 10.57 14.09
N LEU A 87 -4.88 9.94 12.98
CA LEU A 87 -5.60 9.97 11.70
C LEU A 87 -6.69 8.91 11.61
N VAL A 88 -6.58 7.85 12.40
CA VAL A 88 -7.63 6.84 12.57
C VAL A 88 -7.76 6.53 14.06
N THR A 89 -9.00 6.39 14.52
CA THR A 89 -9.29 5.82 15.84
C THR A 89 -9.65 4.35 15.62
N SER A 90 -9.09 3.45 16.43
CA SER A 90 -9.61 2.09 16.49
C SER A 90 -11.07 2.18 16.96
N THR A 91 -12.02 2.06 16.02
CA THR A 91 -13.38 1.72 16.36
C THR A 91 -13.35 0.29 16.87
N SER A 92 -13.16 0.16 18.17
CA SER A 92 -13.63 -1.01 18.90
C SER A 92 -15.16 -0.98 18.79
N GLU A 93 -15.72 -1.46 17.69
CA GLU A 93 -17.12 -1.85 17.66
C GLU A 93 -17.25 -3.09 18.56
N GLU A 94 -17.60 -2.78 19.80
CA GLU A 94 -18.77 -3.29 20.51
C GLU A 94 -18.97 -4.82 20.44
N LYS A 95 -18.68 -5.45 21.58
CA LYS A 95 -19.32 -6.70 21.96
C LYS A 95 -20.83 -6.51 21.92
N ASP A 96 -21.53 -7.35 21.18
CA ASP A 96 -22.83 -7.88 21.59
C ASP A 96 -22.86 -9.39 21.30
#